data_AF-A0A352VWH2-F1
#
_entry.id   AF-A0A352VWH2-F1
#
_cell.length_a   1.000
_cell.length_b   1.000
_cell.length_c   1.000
_cell.angle_alpha   90.00
_cell.angle_beta   90.00
_cell.angle_gamma   90.00
#
_symmetry.space_group_name_H-M   'P 1'
#
loop_
_entity.id
_entity.type
_entity.pdbx_description
1 polymer ?
#
loop_
_entity_poly.entity_id
_entity_poly.type
_entity_poly.pdbx_seq_one_letter_code
_entity_poly.pdbx_strand_id
1 'polypeptide(L)'
;MSGTASQYIHWKLAIGHIEERKEQPLAKWMLKKPQKLTVGPIEWIKSILSIDSNARFSWTLNLALDTAEDHADLAEFFLGDGVSNPNGGINWAKKRIELGLARPVPVLLWELGNELDWMEFKDQFPIEVYVKKCKEAITAIRAVNPSAKFAAHATTSAKSYTNDSWKNWHQTILKKIGSSIDYMVYHAYYHGIATEVHERIMNSIHEDITNITGSDRIRFYISEHARWNNFKNDKTQWYQTHSLAGCLSTAQWVSRMLQRGDVDLMTYHCFAGG
;
A
#
# COMPACT_ATOMS: atom_id res chain seq x y z
N MET A 1 2.73 0.37 -9.25
CA MET A 1 3.53 0.96 -8.16
C MET A 1 2.85 0.70 -6.82
N SER A 2 2.42 -0.55 -6.60
CA SER A 2 1.73 -1.02 -5.39
C SER A 2 2.24 -2.44 -5.11
N GLY A 3 1.80 -3.05 -4.00
CA GLY A 3 2.29 -4.36 -3.60
C GLY A 3 3.81 -4.35 -3.41
N THR A 4 4.44 -5.51 -3.49
CA THR A 4 5.90 -5.65 -3.35
C THR A 4 6.67 -4.78 -4.37
N ALA A 5 6.12 -4.56 -5.56
CA ALA A 5 6.75 -3.76 -6.62
C ALA A 5 6.97 -2.29 -6.23
N SER A 6 6.15 -1.74 -5.31
CA SER A 6 6.29 -0.36 -4.82
C SER A 6 7.65 -0.10 -4.18
N GLN A 7 8.29 -1.11 -3.58
CA GLN A 7 9.58 -0.97 -2.90
C GLN A 7 10.79 -0.94 -3.84
N TYR A 8 10.56 -1.04 -5.16
CA TYR A 8 11.62 -1.07 -6.17
C TYR A 8 11.49 0.04 -7.22
N ILE A 9 10.34 0.71 -7.27
CA ILE A 9 10.05 1.70 -8.32
C ILE A 9 10.35 3.10 -7.79
N HIS A 10 11.17 3.84 -8.53
CA HIS A 10 11.37 5.28 -8.33
C HIS A 10 10.39 6.06 -9.21
N TRP A 11 9.42 6.72 -8.57
CA TRP A 11 8.35 7.42 -9.28
C TRP A 11 8.88 8.56 -10.18
N LYS A 12 9.95 9.26 -9.74
CA LYS A 12 10.60 10.35 -10.50
C LYS A 12 11.16 9.87 -11.84
N LEU A 13 11.58 8.60 -11.93
CA LEU A 13 12.08 7.99 -13.17
C LEU A 13 10.95 7.47 -14.07
N ALA A 14 9.70 7.48 -13.57
CA ALA A 14 8.51 6.98 -14.25
C ALA A 14 7.58 8.10 -14.76
N ILE A 15 8.03 9.36 -14.76
CA ILE A 15 7.27 10.51 -15.26
C ILE A 15 8.02 11.18 -16.43
N GLY A 16 7.32 11.98 -17.23
CA GLY A 16 7.89 12.57 -18.45
C GLY A 16 7.61 11.74 -19.70
N HIS A 17 8.09 12.23 -20.85
CA HIS A 17 8.00 11.51 -22.12
C HIS A 17 8.80 10.20 -22.05
N ILE A 18 8.27 9.12 -22.62
CA ILE A 18 8.87 7.78 -22.52
C ILE A 18 10.33 7.73 -23.01
N GLU A 19 10.66 8.55 -24.02
CA GLU A 19 12.03 8.65 -24.54
C GLU A 19 13.02 9.24 -23.53
N GLU A 20 12.55 10.14 -22.67
CA GLU A 20 13.34 10.83 -21.65
C GLU A 20 13.42 10.04 -20.33
N ARG A 21 12.52 9.07 -20.11
CA ARG A 21 12.53 8.23 -18.92
C ARG A 21 13.82 7.41 -18.87
N LYS A 22 14.38 7.29 -17.66
CA LYS A 22 15.57 6.46 -17.41
C LYS A 22 15.16 5.03 -17.06
N GLU A 23 16.01 4.08 -17.41
CA GLU A 23 15.88 2.72 -16.91
C GLU A 23 16.05 2.71 -15.39
N GLN A 24 15.24 1.90 -14.72
CA GLN A 24 15.32 1.70 -13.28
C GLN A 24 15.35 0.21 -12.95
N PRO A 25 16.06 -0.18 -11.88
CA PRO A 25 16.00 -1.55 -11.40
C PRO A 25 14.56 -1.87 -11.00
N LEU A 26 14.14 -3.10 -11.29
CA LEU A 26 12.84 -3.62 -10.90
C LEU A 26 13.07 -4.92 -10.13
N ALA A 27 12.10 -5.31 -9.31
CA ALA A 27 12.17 -6.59 -8.61
C ALA A 27 12.46 -7.72 -9.62
N LYS A 28 13.36 -8.65 -9.27
CA LYS A 28 13.83 -9.70 -10.20
C LYS A 28 12.71 -10.57 -10.75
N TRP A 29 11.61 -10.70 -10.02
CA TRP A 29 10.41 -11.43 -10.44
C TRP A 29 9.55 -10.63 -11.43
N MET A 30 9.65 -9.30 -11.46
CA MET A 30 9.04 -8.46 -12.49
C MET A 30 9.85 -8.51 -13.78
N LEU A 31 11.11 -8.08 -13.73
CA LEU A 31 11.98 -7.99 -14.90
C LEU A 31 13.45 -8.29 -14.53
N LYS A 32 14.12 -9.05 -15.39
CA LYS A 32 15.51 -9.50 -15.17
C LYS A 32 16.56 -8.41 -15.37
N LYS A 33 16.20 -7.30 -16.02
CA LYS A 33 17.09 -6.17 -16.34
C LYS A 33 16.38 -4.87 -16.01
N PRO A 34 17.13 -3.80 -15.67
CA PRO A 34 16.58 -2.46 -15.61
C PRO A 34 15.80 -2.12 -16.88
N GLN A 35 14.67 -1.44 -16.75
CA GLN A 35 13.86 -1.01 -17.89
C GLN A 35 13.19 0.33 -17.63
N LYS A 36 12.81 1.01 -18.70
CA LYS A 36 11.94 2.19 -18.65
C LYS A 36 10.51 1.73 -18.40
N LEU A 37 9.83 2.35 -17.44
CA LEU A 37 8.40 2.09 -17.21
C LEU A 37 7.56 2.83 -18.24
N THR A 38 6.82 2.07 -19.05
CA THR A 38 5.88 2.60 -20.06
C THR A 38 4.64 3.24 -19.43
N VAL A 39 4.19 2.71 -18.30
CA VAL A 39 3.07 3.24 -17.51
C VAL A 39 3.59 3.70 -16.15
N GLY A 40 3.51 5.01 -15.91
CA GLY A 40 3.88 5.65 -14.66
C GLY A 40 2.68 6.26 -13.91
N PRO A 41 2.94 7.13 -12.92
CA PRO A 41 1.88 7.74 -12.10
C PRO A 41 0.84 8.49 -12.91
N ILE A 42 1.29 9.29 -13.89
CA ILE A 42 0.40 10.10 -14.73
C ILE A 42 -0.53 9.21 -15.56
N GLU A 43 0.02 8.25 -16.30
CA GLU A 43 -0.78 7.37 -17.17
C GLU A 43 -1.77 6.54 -16.33
N TRP A 44 -1.32 5.99 -15.21
CA TRP A 44 -2.17 5.19 -14.34
C TRP A 44 -3.32 6.00 -13.74
N ILE A 45 -3.05 7.16 -13.13
CA ILE A 45 -4.08 8.01 -12.52
C ILE A 45 -5.10 8.46 -13.58
N LYS A 46 -4.63 8.90 -14.75
CA LYS A 46 -5.54 9.30 -15.85
C LYS A 46 -6.40 8.15 -16.34
N SER A 47 -5.85 6.93 -16.43
CA SER A 47 -6.62 5.76 -16.86
C SER A 47 -7.77 5.45 -15.90
N ILE A 48 -7.53 5.50 -14.59
CA ILE A 48 -8.57 5.28 -13.58
C ILE A 48 -9.61 6.41 -13.60
N LEU A 49 -9.17 7.67 -13.64
CA LEU A 49 -10.08 8.82 -13.68
C LEU A 49 -10.90 8.92 -14.97
N SER A 50 -10.45 8.25 -16.05
CA SER A 50 -11.22 8.14 -17.30
C SER A 50 -12.39 7.16 -17.20
N ILE A 51 -12.30 6.21 -16.28
CA ILE A 51 -13.35 5.22 -15.98
C ILE A 51 -14.29 5.76 -14.91
N ASP A 52 -13.72 6.30 -13.82
CA ASP A 52 -14.47 6.92 -12.73
C ASP A 52 -13.79 8.21 -12.28
N SER A 53 -14.39 9.35 -12.62
CA SER A 53 -13.88 10.68 -12.28
C SER A 53 -13.92 10.99 -10.78
N ASN A 54 -14.66 10.20 -9.99
CA ASN A 54 -14.75 10.33 -8.54
C ASN A 54 -13.80 9.37 -7.79
N ALA A 55 -13.05 8.55 -8.52
CA ALA A 55 -12.10 7.63 -7.91
C ALA A 55 -11.11 8.36 -7.02
N ARG A 56 -10.79 7.74 -5.88
CA ARG A 56 -9.77 8.19 -4.93
C ARG A 56 -8.66 7.16 -4.87
N PHE A 57 -7.45 7.61 -4.56
CA PHE A 57 -6.25 6.78 -4.67
C PHE A 57 -5.66 6.48 -3.30
N SER A 58 -5.44 5.20 -3.00
CA SER A 58 -4.41 4.80 -2.05
C SER A 58 -3.08 4.75 -2.78
N TRP A 59 -2.00 5.25 -2.17
CA TRP A 59 -0.66 5.18 -2.74
C TRP A 59 0.33 4.52 -1.77
N THR A 60 0.95 3.43 -2.22
CA THR A 60 1.98 2.72 -1.46
C THR A 60 3.35 3.36 -1.66
N LEU A 61 3.94 3.84 -0.56
CA LEU A 61 5.23 4.51 -0.56
C LEU A 61 6.38 3.52 -0.70
N ASN A 62 7.43 3.90 -1.43
CA ASN A 62 8.67 3.13 -1.50
C ASN A 62 9.55 3.44 -0.27
N LEU A 63 9.36 2.74 0.84
CA LEU A 63 10.17 3.01 2.05
C LEU A 63 11.59 2.43 1.97
N ALA A 64 11.82 1.53 1.01
CA ALA A 64 13.10 0.89 0.78
C ALA A 64 14.13 1.84 0.15
N LEU A 65 13.73 2.55 -0.92
CA LEU A 65 14.68 3.28 -1.76
C LEU A 65 14.46 4.80 -1.76
N ASP A 66 13.24 5.27 -1.52
CA ASP A 66 12.97 6.71 -1.51
C ASP A 66 13.42 7.34 -0.18
N THR A 67 13.82 8.60 -0.26
CA THR A 67 14.18 9.44 0.88
C THR A 67 12.97 10.21 1.41
N ALA A 68 13.12 10.86 2.57
CA ALA A 68 12.10 11.78 3.07
C ALA A 68 11.77 12.89 2.05
N GLU A 69 12.78 13.43 1.35
CA GLU A 69 12.59 14.44 0.30
C GLU A 69 11.78 13.87 -0.87
N ASP A 70 12.07 12.64 -1.31
CA ASP A 70 11.29 11.99 -2.38
C ASP A 70 9.81 11.82 -2.02
N HIS A 71 9.49 11.60 -0.74
CA HIS A 71 8.12 11.51 -0.25
C HIS A 71 7.43 12.89 -0.15
N ALA A 72 8.15 13.94 0.28
CA ALA A 72 7.63 15.30 0.25
C ALA A 72 7.36 15.77 -1.20
N ASP A 73 8.30 15.48 -2.10
CA ASP A 73 8.18 15.77 -3.52
C ASP A 73 7.00 15.04 -4.16
N LEU A 74 6.75 13.78 -3.78
CA LEU A 74 5.59 13.03 -4.26
C LEU A 74 4.28 13.64 -3.75
N ALA A 75 4.23 14.06 -2.48
CA ALA A 75 3.08 14.74 -1.92
C ALA A 75 2.82 16.07 -2.63
N GLU A 76 3.86 16.85 -2.91
CA GLU A 76 3.75 18.08 -3.70
C GLU A 76 3.29 17.78 -5.13
N PHE A 77 3.90 16.78 -5.78
CA PHE A 77 3.54 16.33 -7.12
C PHE A 77 2.05 16.03 -7.18
N PHE A 78 1.50 15.28 -6.23
CA PHE A 78 0.08 14.91 -6.23
C PHE A 78 -0.87 16.01 -5.79
N LEU A 79 -0.52 16.78 -4.76
CA LEU A 79 -1.47 17.62 -4.03
C LEU A 79 -1.29 19.12 -4.25
N GLY A 80 -0.10 19.56 -4.67
CA GLY A 80 0.22 20.98 -4.83
C GLY A 80 -0.56 21.66 -5.95
N ASP A 81 -0.65 22.99 -5.87
CA ASP A 81 -1.40 23.86 -6.77
C ASP A 81 -0.63 24.23 -8.06
N GLY A 82 0.67 23.96 -8.12
CA GLY A 82 1.56 24.32 -9.23
C GLY A 82 2.11 25.75 -9.18
N VAL A 83 1.82 26.49 -8.12
CA VAL A 83 2.28 27.86 -7.86
C VAL A 83 3.20 27.87 -6.64
N SER A 84 2.70 27.33 -5.53
CA SER A 84 3.45 27.12 -4.29
C SER A 84 4.50 26.03 -4.51
N ASN A 85 5.71 26.24 -3.98
CA ASN A 85 6.77 25.23 -3.94
C ASN A 85 7.37 25.19 -2.53
N PRO A 86 6.68 24.54 -1.56
CA PRO A 86 7.09 24.53 -0.17
C PRO A 86 8.41 23.79 0.07
N ASN A 87 8.80 22.85 -0.80
CA ASN A 87 10.05 22.10 -0.68
C ASN A 87 11.23 22.77 -1.40
N GLY A 88 10.99 23.81 -2.21
CA GLY A 88 12.00 24.49 -3.01
C GLY A 88 12.45 23.65 -4.22
N GLY A 89 13.41 24.16 -4.99
CA GLY A 89 13.92 23.43 -6.16
C GLY A 89 12.88 23.23 -7.27
N ILE A 90 12.64 21.98 -7.67
CA ILE A 90 11.68 21.63 -8.73
C ILE A 90 10.26 21.79 -8.18
N ASN A 91 9.42 22.62 -8.81
CA ASN A 91 8.00 22.64 -8.49
C ASN A 91 7.33 21.40 -9.10
N TRP A 92 7.11 20.39 -8.26
CA TRP A 92 6.61 19.10 -8.70
C TRP A 92 5.14 19.16 -9.11
N ALA A 93 4.34 20.00 -8.46
CA ALA A 93 2.95 20.22 -8.84
C ALA A 93 2.85 20.85 -10.24
N LYS A 94 3.70 21.82 -10.56
CA LYS A 94 3.79 22.41 -11.89
C LYS A 94 4.20 21.36 -12.92
N LYS A 95 5.17 20.49 -12.59
CA LYS A 95 5.56 19.37 -13.44
C LYS A 95 4.39 18.42 -13.70
N ARG A 96 3.59 18.08 -12.68
CA ARG A 96 2.36 17.27 -12.85
C ARG A 96 1.40 17.91 -13.86
N ILE A 97 1.18 19.23 -13.74
CA ILE A 97 0.28 19.99 -14.63
C ILE A 97 0.80 19.98 -16.07
N GLU A 98 2.09 20.25 -16.28
CA GLU A 98 2.75 20.21 -17.59
C GLU A 98 2.68 18.82 -18.25
N LEU A 99 2.70 17.75 -17.45
CA LEU A 99 2.52 16.37 -17.92
C LEU A 99 1.05 16.01 -18.20
N GLY A 100 0.15 16.99 -18.14
CA GLY A 100 -1.24 16.82 -18.56
C GLY A 100 -2.14 16.15 -17.51
N LEU A 101 -1.77 16.22 -16.23
CA LEU A 101 -2.63 15.91 -15.09
C LEU A 101 -2.89 17.20 -14.30
N ALA A 102 -3.79 18.06 -14.77
CA ALA A 102 -3.94 19.41 -14.22
C ALA A 102 -4.51 19.46 -12.78
N ARG A 103 -5.53 18.65 -12.48
CA ARG A 103 -6.18 18.64 -11.16
C ARG A 103 -5.37 17.83 -10.13
N PRO A 104 -5.23 18.31 -8.87
CA PRO A 104 -4.63 17.54 -7.80
C PRO A 104 -5.22 16.14 -7.71
N VAL A 105 -4.37 15.16 -7.37
CA VAL A 105 -4.75 13.76 -7.24
C VAL A 105 -5.60 13.60 -5.98
N PRO A 106 -6.79 12.98 -6.06
CA PRO A 106 -7.64 12.76 -4.88
C PRO A 106 -7.09 11.60 -4.03
N VAL A 107 -5.97 11.84 -3.35
CA VAL A 107 -5.33 10.85 -2.47
C VAL A 107 -6.22 10.61 -1.25
N LEU A 108 -6.63 9.36 -1.05
CA LEU A 108 -7.39 8.92 0.11
C LEU A 108 -6.47 8.70 1.31
N LEU A 109 -5.37 7.98 1.09
CA LEU A 109 -4.36 7.67 2.10
C LEU A 109 -3.02 7.32 1.46
N TRP A 110 -1.97 7.36 2.27
CA TRP A 110 -0.64 6.88 1.94
C TRP A 110 -0.35 5.59 2.72
N GLU A 111 -0.11 4.51 2.01
CA GLU A 111 0.27 3.23 2.59
C GLU A 111 1.79 3.20 2.80
N LEU A 112 2.21 2.94 4.04
CA LEU A 112 3.59 3.03 4.51
C LEU A 112 4.35 1.77 4.14
N GLY A 113 4.70 1.65 2.86
CA GLY A 113 5.37 0.46 2.35
C GLY A 113 4.45 -0.74 2.19
N ASN A 114 5.01 -1.84 1.70
CA ASN A 114 4.28 -3.09 1.50
C ASN A 114 5.07 -4.28 2.04
N GLU A 115 4.48 -5.01 2.98
CA GLU A 115 4.95 -6.31 3.46
C GLU A 115 6.45 -6.33 3.84
N LEU A 116 6.93 -5.25 4.46
CA LEU A 116 8.32 -5.09 4.83
C LEU A 116 8.70 -5.96 6.05
N ASP A 117 7.79 -6.76 6.60
CA ASP A 117 8.05 -7.75 7.65
C ASP A 117 8.26 -9.18 7.12
N TRP A 118 7.97 -9.42 5.84
CA TRP A 118 7.89 -10.79 5.34
C TRP A 118 9.27 -11.37 5.04
N MET A 119 9.68 -12.36 5.83
CA MET A 119 11.01 -13.01 5.76
C MET A 119 11.37 -13.68 4.43
N GLU A 120 10.39 -13.97 3.58
CA GLU A 120 10.65 -14.50 2.22
C GLU A 120 11.25 -13.42 1.30
N PHE A 121 11.09 -12.14 1.66
CA PHE A 121 11.71 -11.04 0.94
C PHE A 121 13.09 -10.73 1.49
N LYS A 122 14.06 -10.63 0.57
CA LYS A 122 15.45 -10.28 0.91
C LYS A 122 15.59 -8.88 1.52
N ASP A 123 14.66 -8.01 1.19
CA ASP A 123 14.67 -6.60 1.56
C ASP A 123 13.75 -6.32 2.75
N GLN A 124 13.43 -7.34 3.56
CA GLN A 124 12.66 -7.17 4.79
C GLN A 124 13.35 -6.23 5.79
N PHE A 125 12.54 -5.54 6.56
CA PHE A 125 12.96 -4.59 7.57
C PHE A 125 12.81 -5.18 8.98
N PRO A 126 13.83 -5.02 9.84
CA PRO A 126 13.59 -5.06 11.27
C PRO A 126 12.55 -4.00 11.67
N ILE A 127 11.70 -4.30 12.66
CA ILE A 127 10.60 -3.42 13.06
C ILE A 127 11.03 -2.00 13.40
N GLU A 128 12.18 -1.81 14.06
CA GLU A 128 12.69 -0.47 14.40
C GLU A 128 13.13 0.33 13.15
N VAL A 129 13.63 -0.36 12.12
CA VAL A 129 13.97 0.27 10.82
C VAL A 129 12.69 0.70 10.12
N TYR A 130 11.68 -0.17 10.09
CA TYR A 130 10.37 0.16 9.52
C TYR A 130 9.73 1.37 10.22
N VAL A 131 9.69 1.38 11.55
CA VAL A 131 9.17 2.51 12.34
C VAL A 131 9.92 3.80 12.05
N LYS A 132 11.25 3.76 11.95
CA LYS A 132 12.06 4.94 11.60
C LYS A 132 11.67 5.48 10.22
N LYS A 133 11.62 4.62 9.21
CA LYS A 133 11.25 4.98 7.83
C LYS A 133 9.82 5.54 7.74
N CYS A 134 8.89 4.96 8.47
CA CYS A 134 7.53 5.48 8.58
C CYS A 134 7.50 6.91 9.14
N LYS A 135 8.25 7.18 10.21
CA LYS A 135 8.31 8.54 10.81
C LYS A 135 8.85 9.57 9.84
N GLU A 136 9.91 9.22 9.11
CA GLU A 136 10.52 10.07 8.08
C GLU A 136 9.50 10.40 6.98
N ALA A 137 8.84 9.39 6.42
CA ALA A 137 7.83 9.55 5.37
C ALA A 137 6.60 10.36 5.84
N ILE A 138 6.05 10.03 7.01
CA ILE A 138 4.90 10.74 7.60
C ILE A 138 5.23 12.22 7.79
N THR A 139 6.40 12.52 8.36
CA THR A 139 6.82 13.91 8.63
C THR A 139 6.96 14.69 7.33
N ALA A 140 7.63 14.11 6.34
CA ALA A 140 7.81 14.72 5.02
C ALA A 140 6.49 15.00 4.31
N ILE A 141 5.59 14.03 4.26
CA ILE A 141 4.29 14.20 3.59
C ILE A 141 3.41 15.19 4.36
N ARG A 142 3.44 15.19 5.69
CA ARG A 142 2.67 16.15 6.50
C ARG A 142 3.19 17.58 6.43
N ALA A 143 4.46 17.78 6.10
CA ALA A 143 4.98 19.12 5.83
C ALA A 143 4.29 19.76 4.61
N VAL A 144 3.87 18.94 3.63
CA VAL A 144 3.13 19.39 2.45
C VAL A 144 1.60 19.35 2.68
N ASN A 145 1.09 18.30 3.30
CA ASN A 145 -0.33 18.15 3.63
C ASN A 145 -0.51 17.68 5.07
N PRO A 146 -0.74 18.60 6.03
CA PRO A 146 -0.90 18.26 7.45
C PRO A 146 -2.05 17.28 7.75
N SER A 147 -3.06 17.22 6.86
CA SER A 147 -4.22 16.34 6.99
C SER A 147 -4.07 14.96 6.32
N ALA A 148 -2.88 14.66 5.78
CA ALA A 148 -2.62 13.38 5.14
C ALA A 148 -2.86 12.20 6.08
N LYS A 149 -3.58 11.20 5.57
CA LYS A 149 -3.86 9.95 6.27
C LYS A 149 -2.88 8.86 5.92
N PHE A 150 -2.54 8.02 6.88
CA PHE A 150 -1.53 6.97 6.72
C PHE A 150 -2.02 5.59 7.13
N ALA A 151 -1.58 4.58 6.39
CA ALA A 151 -1.83 3.17 6.69
C ALA A 151 -0.50 2.45 6.93
N ALA A 152 -0.28 1.90 8.12
CA ALA A 152 0.85 1.02 8.41
C ALA A 152 0.42 -0.44 8.30
N HIS A 153 1.29 -1.33 7.82
CA HIS A 153 0.93 -2.75 7.71
C HIS A 153 1.16 -3.56 8.98
N ALA A 154 0.17 -4.41 9.31
CA ALA A 154 0.34 -5.48 10.28
C ALA A 154 1.25 -6.57 9.70
N THR A 155 1.43 -7.66 10.44
CA THR A 155 2.15 -8.83 9.94
C THR A 155 1.52 -9.33 8.64
N THR A 156 2.37 -9.54 7.63
CA THR A 156 1.95 -9.83 6.26
C THR A 156 1.13 -11.11 6.12
N SER A 157 1.63 -12.22 6.66
CA SER A 157 1.12 -13.55 6.30
C SER A 157 0.35 -14.19 7.42
N ALA A 158 -0.79 -14.79 7.06
CA ALA A 158 -1.55 -15.64 7.97
C ALA A 158 -0.80 -16.87 8.48
N LYS A 159 0.23 -17.31 7.73
CA LYS A 159 1.12 -18.41 8.14
C LYS A 159 2.05 -18.04 9.29
N SER A 160 2.25 -16.76 9.55
CA SER A 160 3.08 -16.29 10.67
C SER A 160 2.35 -16.36 12.02
N TYR A 161 1.04 -16.63 12.02
CA TYR A 161 0.19 -16.68 13.22
C TYR A 161 0.20 -18.06 13.91
N THR A 162 1.38 -18.65 14.07
CA THR A 162 1.55 -19.96 14.73
C THR A 162 1.77 -19.85 16.24
N ASN A 163 2.20 -18.68 16.73
CA ASN A 163 2.35 -18.32 18.14
C ASN A 163 2.08 -16.82 18.30
N ASP A 164 2.35 -16.20 19.44
CA ASP A 164 2.07 -14.77 19.67
C ASP A 164 3.16 -13.79 19.20
N SER A 165 4.28 -14.28 18.66
CA SER A 165 5.42 -13.42 18.28
C SER A 165 5.12 -12.45 17.14
N TRP A 166 4.18 -12.77 16.24
CA TRP A 166 3.73 -11.87 15.18
C TRP A 166 3.20 -10.55 15.74
N LYS A 167 2.59 -10.60 16.94
CA LYS A 167 1.97 -9.42 17.54
C LYS A 167 2.97 -8.31 17.80
N ASN A 168 4.24 -8.67 18.03
CA ASN A 168 5.30 -7.70 18.27
C ASN A 168 5.40 -6.66 17.14
N TRP A 169 5.15 -7.06 15.89
CA TRP A 169 5.21 -6.15 14.74
C TRP A 169 4.21 -5.00 14.87
N HIS A 170 2.91 -5.29 14.85
CA HIS A 170 1.89 -4.25 14.91
C HIS A 170 1.83 -3.57 16.27
N GLN A 171 2.08 -4.28 17.38
CA GLN A 171 2.10 -3.64 18.70
C GLN A 171 3.21 -2.60 18.81
N THR A 172 4.39 -2.83 18.22
CA THR A 172 5.47 -1.84 18.19
C THR A 172 5.10 -0.63 17.34
N ILE A 173 4.46 -0.84 16.18
CA ILE A 173 3.91 0.23 15.35
C ILE A 173 2.95 1.10 16.16
N LEU A 174 1.96 0.48 16.83
CA LEU A 174 0.95 1.17 17.62
C LEU A 174 1.59 2.00 18.75
N LYS A 175 2.58 1.43 19.46
CA LYS A 175 3.30 2.15 20.53
C LYS A 175 4.13 3.32 20.02
N LYS A 176 4.77 3.20 18.84
CA LYS A 176 5.79 4.15 18.37
C LYS A 176 5.25 5.22 17.43
N ILE A 177 4.23 4.89 16.63
CA ILE A 177 3.64 5.74 15.60
C ILE A 177 2.11 5.66 15.54
N GLY A 178 1.46 4.98 16.50
CA GLY A 178 0.01 4.84 16.53
C GLY A 178 -0.71 6.18 16.35
N SER A 179 -0.32 7.21 17.11
CA SER A 179 -0.87 8.58 17.02
C SER A 179 -0.76 9.25 15.64
N SER A 180 0.08 8.71 14.75
CA SER A 180 0.36 9.28 13.44
C SER A 180 -0.26 8.51 12.28
N ILE A 181 -0.92 7.37 12.52
CA ILE A 181 -1.57 6.56 11.49
C ILE A 181 -3.08 6.50 11.70
N ASP A 182 -3.81 6.29 10.62
CA ASP A 182 -5.27 6.23 10.57
C ASP A 182 -5.76 4.81 10.29
N TYR A 183 -4.92 4.01 9.63
CA TYR A 183 -5.27 2.67 9.21
C TYR A 183 -4.20 1.65 9.59
N MET A 184 -4.67 0.44 9.91
CA MET A 184 -3.84 -0.76 9.97
C MET A 184 -4.13 -1.59 8.72
N VAL A 185 -3.09 -1.87 7.93
CA VAL A 185 -3.21 -2.70 6.74
C VAL A 185 -3.24 -4.17 7.11
N TYR A 186 -4.17 -4.91 6.51
CA TYR A 186 -4.29 -6.36 6.66
C TYR A 186 -4.40 -7.03 5.30
N HIS A 187 -3.62 -8.10 5.07
CA HIS A 187 -3.66 -8.89 3.84
C HIS A 187 -4.38 -10.22 4.09
N ALA A 188 -5.40 -10.50 3.28
CA ALA A 188 -6.27 -11.65 3.47
C ALA A 188 -6.33 -12.55 2.23
N TYR A 189 -5.50 -13.59 2.24
CA TYR A 189 -5.51 -14.65 1.25
C TYR A 189 -6.14 -15.93 1.82
N TYR A 190 -7.40 -16.16 1.46
CA TYR A 190 -8.28 -17.16 2.09
C TYR A 190 -8.32 -18.51 1.36
N HIS A 191 -7.21 -18.91 0.71
CA HIS A 191 -7.09 -20.25 0.13
C HIS A 191 -6.47 -21.22 1.13
N GLY A 192 -7.29 -22.16 1.61
CA GLY A 192 -6.88 -23.08 2.67
C GLY A 192 -6.85 -22.46 4.06
N ILE A 193 -7.20 -21.17 4.18
CA ILE A 193 -7.37 -20.46 5.45
C ILE A 193 -8.82 -19.98 5.50
N ALA A 194 -9.56 -20.48 6.48
CA ALA A 194 -10.96 -20.17 6.63
C ALA A 194 -11.16 -18.72 7.11
N THR A 195 -12.24 -18.06 6.68
CA THR A 195 -12.47 -16.64 6.97
C THR A 195 -12.52 -16.35 8.48
N GLU A 196 -13.03 -17.28 9.28
CA GLU A 196 -13.06 -17.13 10.74
C GLU A 196 -11.67 -17.09 11.37
N VAL A 197 -10.65 -17.67 10.73
CA VAL A 197 -9.26 -17.56 11.19
C VAL A 197 -8.79 -16.12 11.03
N HIS A 198 -9.00 -15.53 9.85
CA HIS A 198 -8.69 -14.13 9.58
C HIS A 198 -9.41 -13.19 10.54
N GLU A 199 -10.69 -13.42 10.82
CA GLU A 199 -11.45 -12.60 11.77
C GLU A 199 -10.89 -12.69 13.20
N ARG A 200 -10.46 -13.86 13.67
CA ARG A 200 -9.82 -13.99 14.99
C ARG A 200 -8.53 -13.16 15.06
N ILE A 201 -7.74 -13.16 13.99
CA ILE A 201 -6.52 -12.35 13.90
C ILE A 201 -6.86 -10.86 13.90
N MET A 202 -7.82 -10.45 13.07
CA MET A 202 -8.27 -9.05 13.01
C MET A 202 -8.83 -8.58 14.35
N ASN A 203 -9.59 -9.42 15.06
CA ASN A 203 -10.07 -9.12 16.41
C ASN A 203 -8.92 -8.92 17.39
N SER A 204 -7.90 -9.78 17.35
CA SER A 204 -6.70 -9.60 18.19
C SER A 204 -5.95 -8.30 17.88
N ILE A 205 -5.84 -7.92 16.60
CA ILE A 205 -5.23 -6.63 16.20
C ILE A 205 -6.10 -5.46 16.67
N HIS A 206 -7.44 -5.55 16.55
CA HIS A 206 -8.38 -4.53 16.99
C HIS A 206 -8.33 -4.29 18.51
N GLU A 207 -8.24 -5.37 19.29
CA GLU A 207 -8.02 -5.32 20.73
C GLU A 207 -6.69 -4.62 21.05
N ASP A 208 -5.61 -4.98 20.36
CA ASP A 208 -4.31 -4.33 20.54
C ASP A 208 -4.34 -2.83 20.17
N ILE A 209 -5.05 -2.45 19.10
CA ILE A 209 -5.28 -1.04 18.73
C ILE A 209 -5.90 -0.28 19.92
N THR A 210 -6.99 -0.82 20.47
CA THR A 210 -7.72 -0.17 21.56
C THR A 210 -6.88 -0.14 22.85
N ASN A 211 -6.28 -1.27 23.23
CA ASN A 211 -5.53 -1.40 24.47
C ASN A 211 -4.25 -0.55 24.49
N ILE A 212 -3.56 -0.43 23.34
CA ILE A 212 -2.28 0.29 23.26
C ILE A 212 -2.49 1.78 23.03
N THR A 213 -3.46 2.16 22.19
CA THR A 213 -3.66 3.56 21.81
C THR A 213 -4.74 4.27 22.62
N GLY A 214 -5.54 3.52 23.39
CA GLY A 214 -6.68 4.03 24.16
C GLY A 214 -7.87 4.45 23.29
N SER A 215 -7.90 4.05 22.01
CA SER A 215 -8.92 4.46 21.04
C SER A 215 -9.09 3.42 19.93
N ASP A 216 -10.28 3.37 19.34
CA ASP A 216 -10.63 2.56 18.16
C ASP A 216 -10.53 3.35 16.84
N ARG A 217 -9.88 4.53 16.84
CA ARG A 217 -9.80 5.40 15.66
C ARG A 217 -9.02 4.80 14.49
N ILE A 218 -8.10 3.87 14.76
CA ILE A 218 -7.33 3.19 13.71
C ILE A 218 -8.22 2.07 13.16
N ARG A 219 -8.63 2.22 11.90
CA ARG A 219 -9.51 1.26 11.20
C ARG A 219 -8.70 0.32 10.32
N PHE A 220 -9.28 -0.80 9.89
CA PHE A 220 -8.64 -1.67 8.92
C PHE A 220 -8.76 -1.10 7.50
N TYR A 221 -7.63 -1.10 6.81
CA TYR A 221 -7.55 -1.04 5.36
C TYR A 221 -7.08 -2.40 4.85
N ILE A 222 -7.97 -3.17 4.24
CA ILE A 222 -7.63 -4.47 3.66
C ILE A 222 -7.11 -4.21 2.25
N SER A 223 -5.85 -3.77 2.14
CA SER A 223 -5.24 -3.36 0.87
C SER A 223 -5.04 -4.51 -0.11
N GLU A 224 -5.06 -5.75 0.40
CA GLU A 224 -5.03 -6.96 -0.42
C GLU A 224 -5.99 -8.01 0.14
N HIS A 225 -6.99 -8.39 -0.65
CA HIS A 225 -7.73 -9.63 -0.41
C HIS A 225 -8.02 -10.38 -1.71
N ALA A 226 -7.89 -11.71 -1.67
CA ALA A 226 -8.24 -12.59 -2.77
C ALA A 226 -8.29 -14.07 -2.33
N ARG A 227 -8.96 -14.92 -3.12
CA ARG A 227 -8.67 -16.34 -3.09
C ARG A 227 -7.39 -16.59 -3.88
N TRP A 228 -6.26 -16.71 -3.20
CA TRP A 228 -4.98 -17.01 -3.85
C TRP A 228 -4.86 -18.47 -4.25
N ASN A 229 -3.97 -18.83 -5.17
CA ASN A 229 -3.60 -20.24 -5.36
C ASN A 229 -2.57 -20.65 -4.28
N ASN A 230 -2.08 -21.89 -4.33
CA ASN A 230 -1.31 -22.51 -3.24
C ASN A 230 0.15 -21.97 -3.08
N PHE A 231 0.38 -20.66 -3.24
CA PHE A 231 1.67 -19.92 -3.18
C PHE A 231 2.75 -20.39 -4.17
N LYS A 232 2.49 -21.45 -4.93
CA LYS A 232 3.29 -21.83 -6.08
C LYS A 232 2.80 -20.99 -7.24
N ASN A 233 3.71 -20.28 -7.90
CA ASN A 233 3.45 -19.51 -9.12
C ASN A 233 3.13 -20.46 -10.30
N ASP A 234 2.05 -21.23 -10.14
CA ASP A 234 1.52 -22.21 -11.06
C ASP A 234 0.32 -21.58 -11.76
N LYS A 235 0.58 -21.09 -12.97
CA LYS A 235 -0.41 -20.43 -13.82
C LYS A 235 -1.59 -21.34 -14.17
N THR A 236 -1.41 -22.66 -14.10
CA THR A 236 -2.51 -23.60 -14.35
C THR A 236 -3.59 -23.54 -13.28
N GLN A 237 -3.31 -22.91 -12.13
CA GLN A 237 -4.24 -22.77 -11.00
C GLN A 237 -4.83 -21.36 -10.86
N TRP A 238 -4.40 -20.39 -11.68
CA TRP A 238 -4.89 -19.01 -11.58
C TRP A 238 -6.40 -18.89 -11.81
N TYR A 239 -7.00 -19.85 -12.54
CA TYR A 239 -8.46 -19.92 -12.71
C TYR A 239 -9.20 -19.99 -11.37
N GLN A 240 -8.57 -20.47 -10.29
CA GLN A 240 -9.21 -20.59 -8.99
C GLN A 240 -9.64 -19.24 -8.41
N THR A 241 -8.96 -18.15 -8.78
CA THR A 241 -9.30 -16.78 -8.36
C THR A 241 -10.70 -16.35 -8.84
N HIS A 242 -11.13 -16.83 -10.01
CA HIS A 242 -12.41 -16.48 -10.66
C HIS A 242 -13.28 -17.70 -11.01
N SER A 243 -12.93 -18.88 -10.48
CA SER A 243 -13.80 -20.06 -10.51
C SER A 243 -15.05 -19.82 -9.66
N LEU A 244 -16.10 -20.66 -9.81
CA LEU A 244 -17.27 -20.61 -8.92
C LEU A 244 -16.84 -20.63 -7.43
N ALA A 245 -15.86 -21.46 -7.09
CA ALA A 245 -15.34 -21.53 -5.74
C ALA A 245 -14.62 -20.23 -5.33
N GLY A 246 -13.89 -19.58 -6.23
CA GLY A 246 -13.26 -18.26 -6.00
C GLY A 246 -14.25 -17.14 -5.81
N CYS A 247 -15.30 -17.10 -6.64
CA CYS A 247 -16.40 -16.17 -6.51
C CYS A 247 -17.12 -16.35 -5.16
N LEU A 248 -17.44 -17.58 -4.77
CA LEU A 248 -18.10 -17.88 -3.50
C LEU A 248 -17.23 -17.50 -2.29
N SER A 249 -15.93 -17.82 -2.31
CA SER A 249 -15.01 -17.42 -1.23
C SER A 249 -14.88 -15.90 -1.13
N THR A 250 -14.83 -15.20 -2.26
CA THR A 250 -14.76 -13.73 -2.27
C THR A 250 -16.07 -13.10 -1.80
N ALA A 251 -17.23 -13.64 -2.22
CA ALA A 251 -18.53 -13.20 -1.75
C ALA A 251 -18.69 -13.40 -0.23
N GLN A 252 -18.24 -14.54 0.28
CA GLN A 252 -18.19 -14.81 1.72
C GLN A 252 -17.32 -13.79 2.45
N TRP A 253 -16.09 -13.54 1.97
CA TRP A 253 -15.18 -12.57 2.54
C TRP A 253 -15.81 -11.17 2.61
N VAL A 254 -16.27 -10.65 1.48
CA VAL A 254 -16.86 -9.31 1.39
C VAL A 254 -18.09 -9.20 2.29
N SER A 255 -18.98 -10.20 2.30
CA SER A 255 -20.18 -10.18 3.14
C SER A 255 -19.86 -10.11 4.63
N ARG A 256 -18.79 -10.80 5.06
CA ARG A 256 -18.35 -10.78 6.46
C ARG A 256 -17.64 -9.47 6.83
N MET A 257 -16.78 -8.96 5.95
CA MET A 257 -16.09 -7.70 6.20
C MET A 257 -17.05 -6.51 6.22
N LEU A 258 -18.12 -6.51 5.42
CA LEU A 258 -19.16 -5.47 5.47
C LEU A 258 -19.95 -5.44 6.79
N GLN A 259 -19.93 -6.51 7.59
CA GLN A 259 -20.56 -6.55 8.91
C GLN A 259 -19.63 -6.04 10.01
N ARG A 260 -18.35 -5.82 9.71
CA ARG A 260 -17.37 -5.35 10.67
C ARG A 260 -17.35 -3.82 10.73
N GLY A 261 -17.62 -3.25 11.89
CA GLY A 261 -17.56 -1.78 12.11
C GLY A 261 -16.14 -1.21 12.16
N ASP A 262 -15.11 -2.05 12.16
CA ASP A 262 -13.70 -1.67 12.20
C ASP A 262 -13.01 -1.76 10.84
N VAL A 263 -13.68 -2.20 9.78
CA VAL A 263 -13.16 -2.22 8.40
C VAL A 263 -13.70 -1.02 7.63
N ASP A 264 -12.81 -0.15 7.16
CA ASP A 264 -13.20 1.08 6.42
C ASP A 264 -12.97 0.92 4.92
N LEU A 265 -11.91 0.21 4.51
CA LEU A 265 -11.46 0.14 3.12
C LEU A 265 -11.04 -1.29 2.76
N MET A 266 -11.34 -1.70 1.53
CA MET A 266 -10.90 -2.99 0.98
C MET A 266 -10.54 -2.86 -0.50
N THR A 267 -9.46 -3.54 -0.92
CA THR A 267 -9.02 -3.62 -2.30
C THR A 267 -8.87 -5.09 -2.71
N TYR A 268 -9.60 -5.48 -3.75
CA TYR A 268 -9.49 -6.83 -4.31
C TYR A 268 -8.20 -6.96 -5.12
N HIS A 269 -7.32 -7.89 -4.74
CA HIS A 269 -5.93 -7.90 -5.21
C HIS A 269 -5.77 -8.45 -6.64
N CYS A 270 -6.52 -9.49 -7.05
CA CYS A 270 -6.43 -9.95 -8.44
C CYS A 270 -7.71 -10.59 -8.99
N PHE A 271 -8.05 -10.23 -10.23
CA PHE A 271 -9.08 -10.91 -11.03
C PHE A 271 -8.55 -12.19 -11.70
N ALA A 272 -7.25 -12.25 -11.99
CA ALA A 272 -6.54 -13.42 -12.49
C ALA A 272 -5.04 -13.28 -12.22
N GLY A 273 -4.51 -14.01 -11.23
CA GLY A 273 -3.10 -13.89 -10.85
C GLY A 273 -2.73 -14.76 -9.65
N GLY A 274 -1.42 -14.85 -9.40
CA GLY A 274 -0.78 -15.62 -8.35
C GLY A 274 0.67 -15.20 -8.17
#